data_AF-A0A4Q1UMD6-F1
#
_entry.id   AF-A0A4Q1UMD6-F1
#
_cell.length_a   1.000
_cell.length_b   1.000
_cell.length_c   1.000
_cell.angle_alpha   90.00
_cell.angle_beta   90.00
_cell.angle_gamma   90.00
#
_symmetry.space_group_name_H-M   'P 1'
#
loop_
_entity.id
_entity.type
_entity.pdbx_description
1 polymer ?
#
loop_
_entity_poly.entity_id
_entity_poly.type
_entity_poly.pdbx_seq_one_letter_code
_entity_poly.pdbx_strand_id
1 'polypeptide(L)'
;MPGLAECQSLLRLLIARGDPKAIPLAKGAIDQYLNTAPDCLRGRGLRVLQRDTLEQHGAAVGVQRSFAETVDAYIEGKLADE
;
A
#
# COMPACT_ATOMS: atom_id res chain seq x y z
N MET A 1 -15.78 2.23 -1.73
CA MET A 1 -15.45 0.91 -1.15
C MET A 1 -15.10 1.13 0.31
N PRO A 2 -15.72 0.43 1.27
CA PRO A 2 -15.36 0.58 2.67
C PRO A 2 -13.90 0.13 2.87
N GLY A 3 -13.13 0.87 3.68
CA GLY A 3 -11.75 0.52 4.05
C GLY A 3 -10.62 0.95 3.08
N LEU A 4 -10.89 1.07 1.77
CA LEU A 4 -9.84 1.43 0.79
C LEU A 4 -9.26 2.84 1.04
N ALA A 5 -10.12 3.84 1.23
CA ALA A 5 -9.70 5.23 1.39
C ALA A 5 -8.93 5.46 2.71
N GLU A 6 -9.30 4.73 3.76
CA GLU A 6 -8.59 4.74 5.04
C GLU A 6 -7.21 4.09 4.90
N CYS A 7 -7.14 2.93 4.24
CA CYS A 7 -5.88 2.24 3.97
C CYS A 7 -4.95 3.09 3.09
N GLN A 8 -5.51 3.75 2.07
CA GLN A 8 -4.77 4.67 1.19
C GLN A 8 -4.24 5.87 1.98
N SER A 9 -5.09 6.54 2.77
CA SER A 9 -4.67 7.69 3.58
C SER A 9 -3.60 7.33 4.60
N LEU A 10 -3.71 6.14 5.21
CA LEU A 10 -2.70 5.61 6.12
C LEU A 10 -1.37 5.36 5.38
N LEU A 11 -1.41 4.65 4.25
CA LEU A 11 -0.21 4.39 3.44
C LEU A 11 0.48 5.69 3.02
N ARG A 12 -0.29 6.69 2.57
CA ARG A 12 0.26 8.01 2.25
C ARG A 12 1.02 8.63 3.41
N LEU A 13 0.46 8.53 4.61
CA LEU A 13 1.08 9.08 5.82
C LEU A 13 2.34 8.31 6.20
N LEU A 14 2.34 6.98 6.05
CA LEU A 14 3.50 6.14 6.33
C LEU A 14 4.65 6.35 5.31
N ILE A 15 4.32 6.47 4.03
CA ILE A 15 5.30 6.77 2.96
C ILE A 15 5.87 8.18 3.15
N ALA A 16 5.04 9.18 3.43
CA ALA A 16 5.50 10.53 3.73
C ALA A 16 6.42 10.57 4.95
N ARG A 17 6.21 9.69 5.93
CA ARG A 17 7.09 9.52 7.08
C ARG A 17 8.41 8.83 6.72
N GLY A 18 8.40 7.95 5.73
CA GLY A 18 9.58 7.22 5.26
C GLY A 18 10.23 6.34 6.33
N ASP A 19 9.45 5.89 7.31
CA ASP A 19 9.99 5.17 8.46
C ASP A 19 10.00 3.66 8.18
N PRO A 20 11.15 2.98 8.16
CA PRO A 20 11.21 1.55 7.86
C PRO A 20 10.48 0.70 8.93
N LYS A 21 10.27 1.22 10.15
CA LYS A 21 9.48 0.54 11.18
C LYS A 21 7.98 0.53 10.87
N ALA A 22 7.53 1.39 9.96
CA ALA A 22 6.14 1.42 9.51
C ALA A 22 5.83 0.42 8.38
N ILE A 23 6.83 -0.28 7.84
CA ILE A 23 6.62 -1.31 6.80
C ILE A 23 5.64 -2.40 7.26
N PRO A 24 5.80 -3.01 8.47
CA PRO A 24 4.82 -3.99 8.94
C PRO A 24 3.42 -3.40 9.16
N LEU A 25 3.31 -2.12 9.53
CA LEU A 25 2.02 -1.43 9.65
C LEU A 25 1.34 -1.26 8.28
N ALA A 26 2.10 -0.86 7.25
CA ALA A 26 1.61 -0.76 5.88
C ALA A 26 1.11 -2.11 5.35
N LYS A 27 1.89 -3.17 5.55
CA LYS A 27 1.50 -4.55 5.19
C LYS A 27 0.25 -5.00 5.93
N GLY A 28 0.17 -4.73 7.24
CA GLY A 28 -0.99 -5.06 8.06
C GLY A 28 -2.27 -4.34 7.61
N ALA A 29 -2.17 -3.06 7.22
CA ALA A 29 -3.30 -2.31 6.70
C ALA A 29 -3.80 -2.88 5.35
N ILE A 30 -2.88 -3.27 4.46
CA ILE A 30 -3.22 -3.92 3.18
C ILE A 30 -3.90 -5.27 3.42
N ASP A 31 -3.36 -6.09 4.33
CA ASP A 31 -3.94 -7.41 4.65
C ASP A 31 -5.31 -7.27 5.33
N GLN A 32 -5.50 -6.27 6.18
CA GLN A 32 -6.79 -5.92 6.77
C GLN A 32 -7.80 -5.46 5.71
N TYR A 33 -7.36 -4.64 4.73
CA TYR A 33 -8.16 -4.26 3.58
C TYR A 33 -8.58 -5.48 2.76
N LEU A 34 -7.67 -6.41 2.49
CA LEU A 34 -7.98 -7.64 1.76
C LEU A 34 -8.98 -8.53 2.52
N ASN A 35 -8.81 -8.69 3.84
CA ASN A 35 -9.73 -9.44 4.68
C ASN A 35 -11.15 -8.85 4.71
N THR A 36 -11.28 -7.53 4.60
CA THR A 36 -12.59 -6.84 4.65
C THR A 36 -13.19 -6.58 3.26
N ALA A 37 -12.37 -6.50 2.21
CA ALA A 37 -12.84 -6.27 0.86
C ALA A 37 -13.33 -7.59 0.21
N PRO A 38 -14.46 -7.55 -0.52
CA PRO A 38 -14.90 -8.69 -1.31
C PRO A 38 -13.90 -8.98 -2.44
N ASP A 39 -13.65 -10.26 -2.73
CA ASP A 39 -12.65 -10.74 -3.69
C ASP A 39 -12.70 -10.01 -5.03
N CYS A 40 -13.90 -9.82 -5.60
CA CYS A 40 -14.09 -9.09 -6.87
C CYS A 40 -13.55 -7.65 -6.88
N LEU A 41 -13.35 -7.03 -5.70
CA LEU A 41 -12.86 -5.67 -5.55
C LEU A 41 -11.42 -5.60 -5.04
N ARG A 42 -10.83 -6.71 -4.56
CA ARG A 42 -9.47 -6.76 -4.00
C ARG A 42 -8.42 -6.38 -5.04
N GLY A 43 -8.37 -7.07 -6.19
CA GLY A 43 -7.45 -6.71 -7.27
C GLY A 43 -7.64 -5.29 -7.84
N ARG A 44 -8.86 -4.72 -7.79
CA ARG A 44 -9.10 -3.32 -8.20
C ARG A 44 -8.58 -2.35 -7.14
N GLY A 45 -8.78 -2.63 -5.86
CA GLY A 45 -8.28 -1.81 -4.76
C GLY A 45 -6.76 -1.85 -4.64
N LEU A 46 -6.15 -3.04 -4.74
CA LEU A 46 -4.70 -3.20 -4.74
C LEU A 46 -4.04 -2.36 -5.85
N ARG A 47 -4.61 -2.35 -7.07
CA ARG A 47 -4.13 -1.48 -8.15
C ARG A 47 -4.23 0.01 -7.84
N VAL A 48 -5.25 0.44 -7.10
CA VAL A 48 -5.37 1.85 -6.67
C VAL A 48 -4.28 2.18 -5.65
N LEU A 49 -4.07 1.31 -4.66
CA LEU A 49 -3.03 1.48 -3.63
C LEU A 49 -1.62 1.46 -4.25
N GLN A 50 -1.39 0.59 -5.24
CA GLN A 50 -0.14 0.49 -5.98
C GLN A 50 0.16 1.81 -6.71
N ARG A 51 -0.82 2.31 -7.46
CA ARG A 51 -0.68 3.56 -8.22
C ARG A 51 -0.43 4.77 -7.32
N ASP A 52 -1.10 4.81 -6.17
CA ASP A 52 -0.89 5.85 -5.16
C ASP A 52 0.53 5.79 -4.59
N THR A 53 1.00 4.59 -4.24
CA THR A 53 2.35 4.34 -3.72
C THR A 53 3.41 4.73 -4.76
N LEU A 54 3.20 4.43 -6.04
CA LEU A 54 4.07 4.82 -7.15
C LEU A 54 4.12 6.34 -7.37
N GLU A 55 2.99 7.03 -7.27
CA GLU A 55 2.94 8.50 -7.37
C GLU A 55 3.74 9.14 -6.23
N GLN A 56 3.59 8.62 -5.02
CA GLN A 56 4.38 9.08 -3.88
C GLN A 56 5.86 8.69 -3.98
N HIS A 57 6.17 7.52 -4.53
CA HIS A 57 7.54 7.08 -4.84
C HIS A 57 8.23 8.03 -5.83
N GLY A 58 7.50 8.50 -6.86
CA GLY A 58 8.01 9.48 -7.81
C GLY A 58 8.33 10.85 -7.19
N ALA A 59 7.62 11.22 -6.12
CA ALA A 59 7.86 12.45 -5.36
C ALA A 59 8.86 12.29 -4.19
N ALA A 60 9.12 11.05 -3.76
CA ALA A 60 9.92 10.70 -2.60
C ALA A 60 11.42 10.57 -2.90
N VAL A 61 12.27 10.95 -1.93
CA VAL A 61 13.74 10.86 -2.06
C VAL A 61 14.33 10.11 -0.86
N GLY A 62 15.28 9.20 -1.12
CA GLY A 62 15.98 8.45 -0.06
C GLY A 62 15.13 7.37 0.61
N VAL A 63 14.93 7.46 1.93
CA VAL A 63 14.29 6.40 2.74
C VAL A 63 12.81 6.19 2.38
N GLN A 64 12.12 7.27 2.02
CA GLN A 64 10.73 7.22 1.54
C GLN A 64 10.60 6.40 0.25
N ARG A 65 11.61 6.46 -0.63
CA ARG A 65 11.66 5.71 -1.88
C ARG A 65 11.78 4.20 -1.62
N SER A 66 12.71 3.82 -0.74
CA SER A 66 12.90 2.42 -0.34
C SER A 66 11.67 1.85 0.39
N PHE A 67 10.99 2.68 1.19
CA PHE A 67 9.74 2.31 1.83
C PHE A 67 8.65 2.01 0.80
N ALA A 68 8.42 2.94 -0.14
CA ALA A 68 7.39 2.78 -1.15
C ALA A 68 7.65 1.57 -2.06
N GLU A 69 8.91 1.31 -2.43
CA GLU A 69 9.31 0.11 -3.19
C GLU A 69 8.99 -1.19 -2.44
N THR A 70 9.20 -1.23 -1.12
CA THR A 70 8.88 -2.41 -0.31
C THR A 70 7.37 -2.66 -0.23
N VAL A 71 6.58 -1.58 -0.15
CA VAL A 71 5.11 -1.67 -0.14
C VAL A 71 4.59 -2.09 -1.51
N ASP A 72 5.15 -1.54 -2.58
CA ASP A 72 4.81 -1.88 -3.96
C ASP A 72 5.07 -3.38 -4.25
N ALA A 73 6.26 -3.89 -3.92
CA ALA A 73 6.60 -5.30 -4.05
C ALA A 73 5.67 -6.23 -3.25
N TYR A 74 5.18 -5.78 -2.10
CA TYR A 74 4.22 -6.53 -1.30
C TYR A 74 2.83 -6.57 -1.94
N ILE A 75 2.36 -5.44 -2.49
CA ILE A 75 1.10 -5.36 -3.22
C ILE A 75 1.15 -6.22 -4.48
N GLU A 76 2.26 -6.19 -5.21
CA GLU A 76 2.47 -7.00 -6.41
C GLU A 76 2.46 -8.50 -6.07
N GLY A 77 3.11 -8.90 -4.97
CA GLY A 77 3.04 -10.27 -4.48
C GLY A 77 1.62 -10.71 -4.12
N LYS A 78 0.81 -9.83 -3.51
CA LYS A 78 -0.60 -10.14 -3.20
C LYS A 78 -1.49 -10.19 -4.45
N LEU A 79 -1.17 -9.41 -5.48
CA LEU A 79 -1.85 -9.46 -6.79
C LEU A 79 -1.50 -10.72 -7.59
N ALA A 80 -0.32 -11.30 -7.37
CA ALA A 80 0.12 -12.54 -8.01
C ALA A 80 -0.37 -13.81 -7.29
N ASP A 81 -0.74 -13.69 -6.01
CA ASP A 81 -1.29 -14.78 -5.17
C ASP A 81 -2.82 -14.93 -5.31
N GLU A 82 -3.49 -13.99 -5.99
CA GLU A 82 -4.94 -13.97 -6.32
C GLU A 82 -5.22 -14.60 -7.69
#